data_AF-A0A9W4GTV7-F1
#
_entry.id   AF-A0A9W4GTV7-F1
#
_cell.length_a   1.000
_cell.length_b   1.000
_cell.length_c   1.000
_cell.angle_alpha   90.00
_cell.angle_beta   90.00
_cell.angle_gamma   90.00
#
_symmetry.space_group_name_H-M   'P 1'
#
loop_
_entity.id
_entity.type
_entity.pdbx_description
1 polymer ?
#
loop_
_entity_poly.entity_id
_entity_poly.type
_entity_poly.pdbx_seq_one_letter_code
_entity_poly.pdbx_strand_id
1 'polypeptide(L)'
;MGSGGGGRRRAALPLNVNEAKQAVIVELKARNDPCQSPAGRQIAGVDFTAIVRRVTRDEAILDSIRRDSGLAEVLWRVCEFDLSRSDPGEPIRLSSGIALEGIAGDYTGGTFFLCGEGGKDRPVLYASSEGQAGLIGSSLAAALEVTVGLPSWWDCLKFSGSGDLTVMRTTADHLRYDELANEPETDADRVTVSHALGLELGAIPSLLARLHTAASATAPDFVLTSDAGEYESLFGPWLPSRNPAWR
;
A
#
# COMPACT_ATOMS: atom_id res chain seq x y z
N MET A 1 26.56 -24.31 72.50
CA MET A 1 27.30 -25.15 71.53
C MET A 1 26.54 -25.13 70.22
N GLY A 2 27.20 -24.75 69.12
CA GLY A 2 26.57 -24.67 67.80
C GLY A 2 27.44 -23.90 66.82
N SER A 3 28.66 -24.40 66.57
CA SER A 3 29.55 -23.89 65.53
C SER A 3 29.09 -24.37 64.15
N GLY A 4 29.29 -23.50 63.16
CA GLY A 4 28.92 -23.72 61.77
C GLY A 4 29.83 -24.66 60.98
N GLY A 5 29.47 -24.84 59.71
CA GLY A 5 30.24 -25.56 58.71
C GLY A 5 29.64 -25.35 57.32
N GLY A 6 30.15 -24.36 56.60
CA GLY A 6 29.72 -23.99 55.26
C GLY A 6 30.17 -24.97 54.18
N GLY A 7 29.24 -25.39 53.33
CA GLY A 7 29.52 -26.08 52.07
C GLY A 7 29.59 -25.09 50.90
N ARG A 8 30.79 -24.89 50.38
CA ARG A 8 31.07 -24.09 49.16
C ARG A 8 30.40 -24.76 47.95
N ARG A 9 29.47 -24.06 47.27
CA ARG A 9 29.05 -24.43 45.92
C ARG A 9 30.15 -24.03 44.94
N ARG A 10 30.75 -25.01 44.27
CA ARG A 10 31.59 -24.78 43.07
C ARG A 10 30.67 -24.29 41.95
N ALA A 11 30.99 -23.13 41.37
CA ALA A 11 30.41 -22.68 40.12
C ALA A 11 30.85 -23.63 39.00
N ALA A 12 29.90 -24.25 38.31
CA ALA A 12 30.14 -24.88 37.02
C ALA A 12 30.16 -23.78 35.95
N LEU A 13 31.28 -23.68 35.24
CA LEU A 13 31.43 -22.84 34.05
C LEU A 13 30.41 -23.26 32.98
N PRO A 14 29.82 -22.33 32.21
CA PRO A 14 28.96 -22.70 31.10
C PRO A 14 29.77 -23.37 29.99
N LEU A 15 29.28 -24.54 29.57
CA LEU A 15 29.79 -25.32 28.45
C LEU A 15 29.82 -24.48 27.16
N ASN A 16 30.92 -24.60 26.43
CA ASN A 16 31.19 -23.89 25.20
C ASN A 16 30.18 -24.31 24.10
N VAL A 17 29.49 -23.33 23.52
CA VAL A 17 28.46 -23.48 22.48
C VAL A 17 28.96 -24.25 21.24
N ASN A 18 30.28 -24.38 21.06
CA ASN A 18 30.86 -25.15 19.95
C ASN A 18 30.83 -26.67 20.14
N GLU A 19 30.92 -27.19 21.37
CA GLU A 19 30.85 -28.66 21.59
C GLU A 19 29.42 -29.20 21.43
N ALA A 20 28.42 -28.39 21.78
CA ALA A 20 27.00 -28.72 21.55
C ALA A 20 26.66 -28.77 20.05
N LYS A 21 27.33 -27.98 19.21
CA LYS A 21 27.15 -28.01 17.74
C LYS A 21 27.75 -29.24 17.09
N GLN A 22 28.84 -29.79 17.64
CA GLN A 22 29.48 -31.00 17.10
C GLN A 22 28.75 -32.30 17.48
N ALA A 23 28.10 -32.36 18.65
CA ALA A 23 27.25 -33.50 19.02
C ALA A 23 26.02 -33.65 18.09
N VAL A 24 25.40 -32.53 17.68
CA VAL A 24 24.21 -32.54 16.80
C VAL A 24 24.55 -32.97 15.36
N ILE A 25 25.76 -32.65 14.87
CA ILE A 25 26.20 -33.02 13.51
C ILE A 25 26.54 -34.52 13.40
N VAL A 26 27.04 -35.14 14.48
CA VAL A 26 27.29 -36.59 14.50
C VAL A 26 25.98 -37.38 14.55
N GLU A 27 24.97 -36.88 15.27
CA GLU A 27 23.66 -37.57 15.36
C GLU A 27 22.81 -37.46 14.08
N LEU A 28 22.98 -36.37 13.30
CA LEU A 28 22.33 -36.18 12.00
C LEU A 28 22.90 -37.08 10.89
N LYS A 29 24.10 -37.65 11.05
CA LYS A 29 24.72 -38.53 10.05
C LYS A 29 24.41 -40.02 10.25
N ALA A 30 23.84 -40.40 11.40
CA ALA A 30 23.50 -41.78 11.72
C ALA A 30 22.04 -42.18 11.43
N ARG A 31 21.20 -41.23 10.96
CA ARG A 31 19.75 -41.47 10.72
C ARG A 31 19.36 -41.68 9.25
N ASN A 32 20.32 -41.87 8.35
CA ASN A 32 20.06 -42.01 6.90
C ASN A 32 20.36 -43.40 6.31
N ASP A 33 20.28 -44.46 7.13
CA ASP A 33 20.29 -45.84 6.65
C ASP A 33 18.87 -46.27 6.21
N PRO A 34 18.64 -46.63 4.93
CA PRO A 34 17.32 -47.00 4.44
C PRO A 34 17.10 -48.51 4.60
N CYS A 35 16.90 -48.98 5.83
CA CYS A 35 16.30 -50.29 6.06
C CYS A 35 15.76 -50.39 7.48
N GLN A 36 14.50 -50.01 7.69
CA GLN A 36 13.54 -50.69 8.59
C GLN A 36 12.24 -49.88 8.71
N SER A 37 11.13 -50.47 8.25
CA SER A 37 9.78 -50.15 8.77
C SER A 37 9.55 -50.94 10.07
N PRO A 38 8.76 -50.42 11.03
CA PRO A 38 7.37 -50.89 11.08
C PRO A 38 6.32 -49.84 11.55
N ALA A 39 5.09 -50.08 11.10
CA ALA A 39 3.79 -49.88 11.78
C ALA A 39 3.48 -48.57 12.53
N GLY A 40 2.62 -47.76 11.90
CA GLY A 40 1.34 -47.29 12.45
C GLY A 40 1.31 -46.69 13.86
N ARG A 41 1.39 -45.36 13.95
CA ARG A 41 0.52 -44.57 14.85
C ARG A 41 0.32 -43.17 14.29
N GLN A 42 -0.90 -42.93 13.83
CA GLN A 42 -1.37 -41.65 13.31
C GLN A 42 -1.54 -40.68 14.49
N ILE A 43 -0.69 -39.67 14.54
CA ILE A 43 -0.90 -38.45 15.33
C ILE A 43 -1.12 -37.34 14.32
N ALA A 44 -2.27 -36.67 14.43
CA ALA A 44 -2.74 -35.67 13.51
C ALA A 44 -1.67 -34.60 13.25
N GLY A 45 -1.32 -34.43 11.98
CA GLY A 45 -0.40 -33.40 11.53
C GLY A 45 -1.02 -32.02 11.73
N VAL A 46 -0.46 -31.25 12.66
CA VAL A 46 -0.36 -29.82 12.41
C VAL A 46 0.89 -29.65 11.55
N ASP A 47 0.69 -29.44 10.26
CA ASP A 47 1.78 -29.10 9.35
C ASP A 47 2.23 -27.66 9.65
N PHE A 48 3.20 -27.54 10.55
CA PHE A 48 3.86 -26.26 10.87
C PHE A 48 4.67 -25.68 9.70
N THR A 49 4.73 -26.37 8.55
CA THR A 49 5.46 -25.94 7.35
C THR A 49 4.61 -25.02 6.43
N ALA A 50 3.33 -24.80 6.75
CA ALA A 50 2.38 -24.06 5.90
C ALA A 50 1.90 -22.70 6.45
N ILE A 51 2.74 -21.95 7.16
CA ILE A 51 2.48 -20.52 7.47
C ILE A 51 3.70 -19.68 7.06
N VAL A 52 4.01 -19.68 5.77
CA VAL A 52 4.72 -18.55 5.17
C VAL A 52 3.62 -17.62 4.67
N ARG A 53 3.27 -16.58 5.43
CA ARG A 53 2.41 -15.50 4.93
C ARG A 53 3.08 -14.97 3.67
N ARG A 54 2.48 -15.20 2.51
CA ARG A 54 2.98 -14.64 1.27
C ARG A 54 2.64 -13.16 1.30
N VAL A 55 3.62 -12.35 1.71
CA VAL A 55 3.52 -10.88 1.69
C VAL A 55 3.13 -10.48 0.26
N THR A 56 1.99 -9.82 0.12
CA THR A 56 1.53 -9.31 -1.18
C THR A 56 2.38 -8.09 -1.58
N ARG A 57 2.32 -7.67 -2.86
CA ARG A 57 3.06 -6.47 -3.27
C ARG A 57 2.54 -5.24 -2.51
N ASP A 58 1.23 -5.13 -2.35
CA ASP A 58 0.59 -4.05 -1.60
C ASP A 58 1.05 -4.03 -0.13
N GLU A 59 1.09 -5.19 0.54
CA GLU A 59 1.60 -5.29 1.92
C GLU A 59 3.06 -4.86 2.03
N ALA A 60 3.91 -5.27 1.08
CA ALA A 60 5.31 -4.89 1.06
C ALA A 60 5.50 -3.36 0.91
N ILE A 61 4.70 -2.72 0.05
CA ILE A 61 4.71 -1.25 -0.12
C ILE A 61 4.27 -0.57 1.17
N LEU A 62 3.12 -0.96 1.74
CA LEU A 62 2.61 -0.38 2.97
C LEU A 62 3.59 -0.57 4.14
N ASP A 63 4.20 -1.75 4.26
CA ASP A 63 5.21 -2.01 5.28
C ASP A 63 6.50 -1.22 5.08
N SER A 64 6.87 -0.89 3.84
CA SER A 64 8.01 -0.01 3.55
C SER A 64 7.72 1.40 4.06
N ILE A 65 6.54 1.94 3.76
CA ILE A 65 6.12 3.28 4.19
C ILE A 65 6.02 3.35 5.72
N ARG A 66 5.49 2.31 6.38
CA ARG A 66 5.43 2.26 7.86
C ARG A 66 6.80 2.28 8.54
N ARG A 67 7.82 1.70 7.91
CA ARG A 67 9.16 1.53 8.49
C ARG A 67 10.09 2.71 8.22
N ASP A 68 9.78 3.53 7.22
CA ASP A 68 10.59 4.66 6.80
C ASP A 68 9.78 5.95 6.91
N SER A 69 9.99 6.68 8.01
CA SER A 69 9.32 7.96 8.25
C SER A 69 9.70 9.03 7.24
N GLY A 70 10.91 8.97 6.67
CA GLY A 70 11.33 9.90 5.61
C GLY A 70 10.56 9.65 4.33
N LEU A 71 10.37 8.38 3.95
CA LEU A 71 9.52 8.01 2.82
C LEU A 71 8.07 8.44 3.03
N ALA A 72 7.53 8.24 4.24
CA ALA A 72 6.18 8.68 4.58
C ALA A 72 6.02 10.21 4.47
N GLU A 73 6.99 10.98 4.93
CA GLU A 73 6.99 12.45 4.81
C GLU A 73 7.06 12.93 3.36
N VAL A 74 7.86 12.27 2.52
CA VAL A 74 7.95 12.61 1.09
C VAL A 74 6.64 12.26 0.37
N LEU A 75 6.03 11.10 0.65
CA LEU A 75 4.72 10.73 0.11
C LEU A 75 3.62 11.71 0.51
N TRP A 76 3.63 12.15 1.78
CA TRP A 76 2.71 13.18 2.25
C TRP A 76 2.82 14.47 1.43
N ARG A 77 4.05 14.93 1.18
CA ARG A 77 4.26 16.17 0.41
C ARG A 77 3.90 16.05 -1.07
N VAL A 78 4.17 14.90 -1.70
CA VAL A 78 3.96 14.74 -3.15
C VAL A 78 2.51 14.41 -3.50
N CYS A 79 1.85 13.58 -2.70
CA CYS A 79 0.52 13.07 -3.03
C CYS A 79 -0.43 12.93 -1.85
N GLU A 80 -0.11 13.57 -0.71
CA GLU A 80 -0.94 13.60 0.50
C GLU A 80 -1.33 12.20 1.00
N PHE A 81 -0.45 11.22 0.85
CA PHE A 81 -0.71 9.83 1.24
C PHE A 81 -0.20 9.55 2.66
N ASP A 82 -1.09 9.60 3.66
CA ASP A 82 -0.75 9.37 5.08
C ASP A 82 -1.47 8.12 5.65
N LEU A 83 -0.68 7.12 6.04
CA LEU A 83 -1.18 5.86 6.61
C LEU A 83 -1.93 6.03 7.94
N SER A 84 -1.66 7.11 8.67
CA SER A 84 -2.32 7.40 9.96
C SER A 84 -3.76 7.90 9.80
N ARG A 85 -4.17 8.21 8.55
CA ARG A 85 -5.48 8.78 8.19
C ARG A 85 -6.36 7.80 7.42
N SER A 86 -6.26 6.51 7.73
CA SER A 86 -6.99 5.43 7.04
C SER A 86 -8.46 5.29 7.43
N ASP A 87 -8.93 6.02 8.44
CA ASP A 87 -10.33 6.01 8.87
C ASP A 87 -11.17 7.00 8.04
N PRO A 88 -12.20 6.55 7.30
CA PRO A 88 -13.10 7.43 6.54
C PRO A 88 -13.98 8.33 7.41
N GLY A 89 -14.08 8.07 8.72
CA GLY A 89 -14.92 8.87 9.62
C GLY A 89 -16.43 8.60 9.49
N GLU A 90 -16.86 7.83 8.48
CA GLU A 90 -18.23 7.35 8.34
C GLU A 90 -18.31 5.91 7.82
N PRO A 91 -19.42 5.19 8.08
CA PRO A 91 -19.63 3.87 7.49
C PRO A 91 -19.82 3.94 5.98
N ILE A 92 -18.92 3.29 5.25
CA ILE A 92 -18.94 3.21 3.78
C ILE A 92 -18.85 1.75 3.32
N ARG A 93 -19.38 1.47 2.12
CA ARG A 93 -19.32 0.16 1.48
C ARG A 93 -19.44 0.28 -0.04
N LEU A 94 -18.90 -0.69 -0.78
CA LEU A 94 -19.21 -0.82 -2.20
C LEU A 94 -20.61 -1.41 -2.39
N SER A 95 -21.35 -0.89 -3.36
CA SER A 95 -22.69 -1.39 -3.72
C SER A 95 -22.68 -2.87 -4.13
N SER A 96 -21.56 -3.33 -4.70
CA SER A 96 -21.30 -4.73 -5.07
C SER A 96 -21.09 -5.67 -3.88
N GLY A 97 -20.83 -5.14 -2.68
CA GLY A 97 -20.44 -5.90 -1.51
C GLY A 97 -18.97 -6.34 -1.48
N ILE A 98 -18.15 -5.92 -2.45
CA ILE A 98 -16.69 -6.11 -2.40
C ILE A 98 -16.13 -5.42 -1.14
N ALA A 99 -15.25 -6.10 -0.41
CA ALA A 99 -14.64 -5.58 0.80
C ALA A 99 -13.79 -4.33 0.54
N LEU A 100 -13.77 -3.39 1.49
CA LEU A 100 -12.92 -2.20 1.47
C LEU A 100 -12.00 -2.18 2.69
N GLU A 101 -10.74 -1.88 2.46
CA GLU A 101 -9.74 -1.66 3.50
C GLU A 101 -9.17 -0.26 3.35
N GLY A 102 -9.45 0.65 4.29
CA GLY A 102 -8.83 1.97 4.34
C GLY A 102 -7.34 1.83 4.62
N ILE A 103 -6.49 2.43 3.78
CA ILE A 103 -5.04 2.30 3.86
C ILE A 103 -4.31 3.61 4.10
N ALA A 104 -4.89 4.74 3.73
CA ALA A 104 -4.33 6.07 3.94
C ALA A 104 -5.43 7.14 3.78
N GLY A 105 -5.10 8.38 4.11
CA GLY A 105 -5.94 9.54 3.82
C GLY A 105 -5.12 10.80 3.58
N ASP A 106 -5.80 11.83 3.07
CA ASP A 106 -5.21 13.12 2.73
C ASP A 106 -5.47 14.21 3.78
N TYR A 107 -5.00 15.43 3.50
CA TYR A 107 -5.17 16.57 4.41
C TYR A 107 -6.62 17.06 4.51
N THR A 108 -7.40 16.89 3.44
CA THR A 108 -8.79 17.38 3.31
C THR A 108 -9.84 16.37 3.81
N GLY A 109 -9.40 15.20 4.27
CA GLY A 109 -10.25 14.14 4.79
C GLY A 109 -10.68 13.12 3.74
N GLY A 110 -10.05 13.09 2.56
CA GLY A 110 -10.19 11.98 1.63
C GLY A 110 -9.47 10.73 2.11
N THR A 111 -9.89 9.57 1.61
CA THR A 111 -9.38 8.26 2.03
C THR A 111 -9.11 7.35 0.82
N PHE A 112 -8.01 6.59 0.91
CA PHE A 112 -7.60 5.59 -0.06
C PHE A 112 -7.96 4.20 0.45
N PHE A 113 -8.52 3.35 -0.41
CA PHE A 113 -8.97 2.01 -0.07
C PHE A 113 -8.40 0.96 -1.01
N LEU A 114 -8.02 -0.19 -0.46
CA LEU A 114 -7.87 -1.41 -1.25
C LEU A 114 -9.22 -2.11 -1.37
N CYS A 115 -9.57 -2.51 -2.58
CA CYS A 115 -10.83 -3.19 -2.87
C CYS A 115 -10.60 -4.71 -3.01
N GLY A 116 -11.37 -5.49 -2.26
CA GLY A 116 -11.33 -6.96 -2.25
C GLY A 116 -10.42 -7.56 -1.15
N GLU A 117 -10.57 -8.86 -0.95
CA GLU A 117 -9.81 -9.64 0.02
C GLU A 117 -8.69 -10.44 -0.65
N GLY A 118 -7.47 -10.34 -0.10
CA GLY A 118 -6.33 -11.08 -0.62
C GLY A 118 -5.99 -10.76 -2.08
N GLY A 119 -5.04 -11.50 -2.66
CA GLY A 119 -4.57 -11.25 -4.02
C GLY A 119 -3.33 -10.36 -4.08
N LYS A 120 -2.69 -10.34 -5.25
CA LYS A 120 -1.42 -9.65 -5.45
C LYS A 120 -1.58 -8.16 -5.79
N ASP A 121 -2.67 -7.81 -6.46
CA ASP A 121 -2.92 -6.52 -7.07
C ASP A 121 -4.38 -6.14 -6.83
N ARG A 122 -4.68 -5.48 -5.70
CA ARG A 122 -6.04 -5.03 -5.37
C ARG A 122 -6.29 -3.62 -5.91
N PRO A 123 -7.39 -3.36 -6.63
CA PRO A 123 -7.71 -2.01 -7.10
C PRO A 123 -7.75 -1.01 -5.95
N VAL A 124 -7.27 0.21 -6.22
CA VAL A 124 -7.32 1.30 -5.26
C VAL A 124 -8.43 2.24 -5.64
N LEU A 125 -9.34 2.45 -4.69
CA LEU A 125 -10.38 3.47 -4.75
C LEU A 125 -9.95 4.67 -3.89
N TYR A 126 -10.20 5.87 -4.36
CA TYR A 126 -10.14 7.07 -3.55
C TYR A 126 -11.56 7.61 -3.34
N ALA A 127 -11.85 8.10 -2.14
CA ALA A 127 -13.07 8.81 -1.80
C ALA A 127 -12.72 10.16 -1.16
N SER A 128 -13.25 11.26 -1.70
CA SER A 128 -13.11 12.59 -1.09
C SER A 128 -14.09 12.76 0.06
N SER A 129 -13.76 13.66 0.99
CA SER A 129 -14.71 14.14 2.01
C SER A 129 -15.94 14.86 1.43
N GLU A 130 -15.87 15.33 0.17
CA GLU A 130 -16.97 16.01 -0.54
C GLU A 130 -17.93 15.04 -1.26
N GLY A 131 -17.83 13.73 -1.01
CA GLY A 131 -18.78 12.76 -1.53
C GLY A 131 -18.52 12.29 -2.97
N GLN A 132 -17.32 12.47 -3.52
CA GLN A 132 -16.89 11.89 -4.80
C GLN A 132 -15.99 10.67 -4.59
N ALA A 133 -16.16 9.61 -5.38
CA ALA A 133 -15.33 8.42 -5.30
C ALA A 133 -15.06 7.77 -6.66
N GLY A 134 -13.94 7.05 -6.75
CA GLY A 134 -13.59 6.28 -7.94
C GLY A 134 -12.26 5.57 -7.85
N LEU A 135 -12.07 4.59 -8.72
CA LEU A 135 -10.80 3.90 -8.84
C LEU A 135 -9.73 4.83 -9.40
N ILE A 136 -8.53 4.77 -8.81
CA ILE A 136 -7.35 5.53 -9.24
C ILE A 136 -6.20 4.63 -9.69
N GLY A 137 -6.33 3.32 -9.52
CA GLY A 137 -5.37 2.33 -10.01
C GLY A 137 -5.86 0.90 -9.83
N SER A 138 -5.29 -0.03 -10.61
CA SER A 138 -5.60 -1.47 -10.52
C SER A 138 -4.84 -2.20 -9.40
N SER A 139 -3.87 -1.53 -8.78
CA SER A 139 -3.07 -2.01 -7.64
C SER A 139 -2.56 -0.81 -6.83
N LEU A 140 -2.01 -1.04 -5.64
CA LEU A 140 -1.40 0.04 -4.85
C LEU A 140 -0.24 0.70 -5.59
N ALA A 141 0.62 -0.12 -6.21
CA ALA A 141 1.72 0.41 -7.03
C ALA A 141 1.18 1.26 -8.19
N ALA A 142 0.13 0.78 -8.88
CA ALA A 142 -0.41 1.50 -10.02
C ALA A 142 -1.08 2.83 -9.64
N ALA A 143 -1.71 2.89 -8.47
CA ALA A 143 -2.30 4.10 -7.92
C ALA A 143 -1.21 5.09 -7.48
N LEU A 144 -0.17 4.63 -6.76
CA LEU A 144 0.94 5.48 -6.35
C LEU A 144 1.72 6.02 -7.55
N GLU A 145 1.92 5.24 -8.61
CA GLU A 145 2.54 5.74 -9.86
C GLU A 145 1.76 6.91 -10.47
N VAL A 146 0.43 6.88 -10.37
CA VAL A 146 -0.45 7.94 -10.85
C VAL A 146 -0.42 9.16 -9.92
N THR A 147 -0.64 8.95 -8.62
CA THR A 147 -0.75 10.07 -7.66
C THR A 147 0.58 10.75 -7.41
N VAL A 148 1.70 10.00 -7.47
CA VAL A 148 3.06 10.56 -7.38
C VAL A 148 3.45 11.23 -8.69
N GLY A 149 3.14 10.62 -9.83
CA GLY A 149 3.66 11.07 -11.13
C GLY A 149 2.85 12.18 -11.83
N LEU A 150 1.59 12.42 -11.44
CA LEU A 150 0.77 13.50 -11.99
C LEU A 150 0.75 14.71 -11.05
N PRO A 151 0.95 15.94 -11.58
CA PRO A 151 0.75 17.16 -10.80
C PRO A 151 -0.73 17.28 -10.44
N SER A 152 -1.02 17.54 -9.15
CA SER A 152 -2.38 17.69 -8.61
C SER A 152 -3.38 16.74 -9.27
N TRP A 153 -3.11 15.43 -9.21
CA TRP A 153 -3.84 14.38 -9.94
C TRP A 153 -5.38 14.46 -9.78
N TRP A 154 -5.86 14.94 -8.63
CA TRP A 154 -7.28 15.20 -8.37
C TRP A 154 -7.88 16.27 -9.29
N ASP A 155 -7.15 17.35 -9.53
CA ASP A 155 -7.61 18.43 -10.40
C ASP A 155 -7.66 17.99 -11.87
N CYS A 156 -6.82 17.03 -12.28
CA CYS A 156 -6.96 16.38 -13.58
C CYS A 156 -8.33 15.70 -13.76
N LEU A 157 -8.91 15.14 -12.69
CA LEU A 157 -10.25 14.53 -12.70
C LEU A 157 -11.37 15.57 -12.55
N LYS A 158 -11.19 16.54 -11.65
CA LYS A 158 -12.15 17.62 -11.39
C LYS A 158 -12.39 18.51 -12.61
N PHE A 159 -11.32 18.85 -13.33
CA PHE A 159 -11.36 19.62 -14.58
C PHE A 159 -11.23 18.68 -15.80
N SER A 160 -12.02 17.61 -15.84
CA SER A 160 -11.97 16.63 -16.93
C SER A 160 -13.04 16.84 -18.00
N GLY A 161 -13.95 17.80 -17.85
CA GLY A 161 -15.09 17.96 -18.76
C GLY A 161 -15.95 16.69 -18.83
N SER A 162 -16.25 16.09 -17.68
CA SER A 162 -16.95 14.80 -17.55
C SER A 162 -16.17 13.62 -18.13
N GLY A 163 -14.85 13.59 -17.89
CA GLY A 163 -13.97 12.48 -18.27
C GLY A 163 -13.47 12.51 -19.71
N ASP A 164 -13.43 13.67 -20.35
CA ASP A 164 -12.77 13.84 -21.65
C ASP A 164 -11.24 13.85 -21.46
N LEU A 165 -10.57 12.81 -21.95
CA LEU A 165 -9.13 12.64 -21.81
C LEU A 165 -8.31 13.76 -22.50
N THR A 166 -8.85 14.40 -23.53
CA THR A 166 -8.19 15.57 -24.17
C THR A 166 -8.24 16.76 -23.24
N VAL A 167 -9.39 17.00 -22.59
CA VAL A 167 -9.54 18.05 -21.58
C VAL A 167 -8.60 17.80 -20.40
N MET A 168 -8.55 16.56 -19.90
CA MET A 168 -7.63 16.17 -18.82
C MET A 168 -6.16 16.44 -19.16
N ARG A 169 -5.75 16.22 -20.42
CA ARG A 169 -4.38 16.54 -20.88
C ARG A 169 -4.10 18.03 -20.82
N THR A 170 -5.01 18.86 -21.32
CA THR A 170 -4.89 20.32 -21.20
C THR A 170 -4.82 20.77 -19.75
N THR A 171 -5.63 20.18 -18.86
CA THR A 171 -5.55 20.44 -17.42
C THR A 171 -4.17 20.10 -16.86
N ALA A 172 -3.65 18.92 -17.17
CA ALA A 172 -2.34 18.50 -16.69
C ALA A 172 -1.18 19.37 -17.20
N ASP A 173 -1.28 19.90 -18.42
CA ASP A 173 -0.29 20.84 -18.95
C ASP A 173 -0.25 22.14 -18.12
N HIS A 174 -1.42 22.68 -17.76
CA HIS A 174 -1.51 23.85 -16.88
C HIS A 174 -0.97 23.54 -15.47
N LEU A 175 -1.40 22.43 -14.88
CA LEU A 175 -0.94 22.00 -13.56
C LEU A 175 0.57 21.79 -13.52
N ARG A 176 1.14 21.20 -14.57
CA ARG A 176 2.60 21.01 -14.65
C ARG A 176 3.34 22.33 -14.76
N TYR A 177 2.79 23.30 -15.50
CA TYR A 177 3.38 24.64 -15.57
C TYR A 177 3.39 25.32 -14.19
N ASP A 178 2.27 25.24 -13.47
CA ASP A 178 2.14 25.82 -12.13
C ASP A 178 3.08 25.13 -11.12
N GLU A 179 3.14 23.81 -11.12
CA GLU A 179 4.03 23.03 -10.26
C GLU A 179 5.51 23.39 -10.51
N LEU A 180 5.94 23.47 -11.77
CA LEU A 180 7.31 23.87 -12.12
C LEU A 180 7.68 25.27 -11.64
N ALA A 181 6.71 26.18 -11.56
CA ALA A 181 6.93 27.55 -11.13
C ALA A 181 6.98 27.68 -9.59
N ASN A 182 6.21 26.87 -8.87
CA ASN A 182 5.97 27.04 -7.43
C ASN A 182 6.65 25.98 -6.55
N GLU A 183 6.87 24.78 -7.08
CA GLU A 183 7.32 23.60 -6.33
C GLU A 183 8.41 22.82 -7.12
N PRO A 184 9.55 23.46 -7.43
CA PRO A 184 10.60 22.85 -8.26
C PRO A 184 11.24 21.60 -7.63
N GLU A 185 11.14 21.42 -6.30
CA GLU A 185 11.64 20.25 -5.59
C GLU A 185 10.83 18.97 -5.81
N THR A 186 9.57 19.08 -6.26
CA THR A 186 8.65 17.94 -6.40
C THR A 186 9.20 16.86 -7.33
N ASP A 187 9.97 17.22 -8.36
CA ASP A 187 10.61 16.24 -9.24
C ASP A 187 11.67 15.38 -8.52
N ALA A 188 12.44 15.97 -7.60
CA ALA A 188 13.42 15.22 -6.80
C ALA A 188 12.73 14.27 -5.81
N ASP A 189 11.59 14.68 -5.27
CA ASP A 189 10.77 13.87 -4.38
C ASP A 189 10.12 12.70 -5.11
N ARG A 190 9.61 12.91 -6.32
CA ARG A 190 9.11 11.86 -7.21
C ARG A 190 10.19 10.80 -7.49
N VAL A 191 11.42 11.23 -7.76
CA VAL A 191 12.57 10.30 -7.92
C VAL A 191 12.83 9.52 -6.64
N THR A 192 12.80 10.18 -5.48
CA THR A 192 13.01 9.52 -4.18
C THR A 192 11.95 8.44 -3.91
N VAL A 193 10.67 8.78 -4.07
CA VAL A 193 9.56 7.84 -3.86
C VAL A 193 9.61 6.68 -4.86
N SER A 194 9.81 6.98 -6.14
CA SER A 194 9.84 5.95 -7.18
C SER A 194 10.96 4.94 -6.97
N HIS A 195 12.16 5.40 -6.59
CA HIS A 195 13.27 4.51 -6.28
C HIS A 195 13.02 3.70 -5.00
N ALA A 196 12.51 4.32 -3.94
CA ALA A 196 12.27 3.64 -2.66
C ALA A 196 11.20 2.54 -2.76
N LEU A 197 10.15 2.76 -3.57
CA LEU A 197 9.02 1.83 -3.70
C LEU A 197 9.08 0.96 -4.98
N GLY A 198 10.06 1.18 -5.85
CA GLY A 198 10.16 0.50 -7.16
C GLY A 198 8.95 0.80 -8.05
N LEU A 199 8.58 2.08 -8.14
CA LEU A 199 7.49 2.56 -8.99
C LEU A 199 8.00 2.90 -10.39
N GLU A 200 7.23 2.55 -11.41
CA GLU A 200 7.52 2.87 -12.81
C GLU A 200 6.76 4.15 -13.20
N LEU A 201 7.32 5.31 -12.87
CA LEU A 201 6.73 6.60 -13.23
C LEU A 201 6.84 6.83 -14.75
N GLY A 202 5.71 6.70 -15.44
CA GLY A 202 5.61 7.00 -16.88
C GLY A 202 5.52 8.51 -17.16
N ALA A 203 5.51 8.86 -18.45
CA ALA A 203 5.21 10.23 -18.87
C ALA A 203 3.76 10.60 -18.53
N ILE A 204 3.50 11.90 -18.29
CA ILE A 204 2.18 12.44 -17.93
C ILE A 204 1.04 11.90 -18.83
N PRO A 205 1.14 11.86 -20.17
CA PRO A 205 0.05 11.34 -21.00
C PRO A 205 -0.30 9.87 -20.73
N SER A 206 0.70 9.06 -20.37
CA SER A 206 0.52 7.63 -20.04
C SER A 206 -0.13 7.46 -18.67
N LEU A 207 0.30 8.27 -17.68
CA LEU A 207 -0.28 8.27 -16.35
C LEU A 207 -1.74 8.77 -16.36
N LEU A 208 -2.05 9.81 -17.14
CA LEU A 208 -3.42 10.27 -17.35
C LEU A 208 -4.30 9.20 -17.97
N ALA A 209 -3.81 8.49 -18.99
CA ALA A 209 -4.56 7.42 -19.63
C ALA A 209 -4.87 6.28 -18.64
N ARG A 210 -3.93 5.97 -17.73
CA ARG A 210 -4.13 4.98 -16.66
C ARG A 210 -5.14 5.45 -15.62
N LEU A 211 -5.05 6.70 -15.17
CA LEU A 211 -6.01 7.30 -14.24
C LEU A 211 -7.42 7.31 -14.85
N HIS A 212 -7.54 7.74 -16.10
CA HIS A 212 -8.81 7.75 -16.83
C HIS A 212 -9.40 6.35 -16.97
N THR A 213 -8.56 5.36 -17.32
CA THR A 213 -8.98 3.96 -17.42
C THR A 213 -9.49 3.43 -16.07
N ALA A 214 -8.77 3.72 -14.98
CA ALA A 214 -9.19 3.32 -13.64
C ALA A 214 -10.51 3.97 -13.26
N ALA A 215 -10.62 5.30 -13.35
CA ALA A 215 -11.83 6.04 -13.00
C ALA A 215 -13.05 5.58 -13.82
N SER A 216 -12.86 5.31 -15.11
CA SER A 216 -13.90 4.78 -16.00
C SER A 216 -14.37 3.36 -15.62
N ALA A 217 -13.52 2.57 -14.97
CA ALA A 217 -13.83 1.21 -14.52
C ALA A 217 -14.52 1.17 -13.13
N THR A 218 -14.81 2.32 -12.52
CA THR A 218 -15.44 2.39 -11.20
C THR A 218 -16.82 1.74 -11.19
N ALA A 219 -17.69 2.10 -12.14
CA ALA A 219 -19.03 1.55 -12.20
C ALA A 219 -19.07 0.26 -13.05
N PRO A 220 -19.88 -0.75 -12.68
CA PRO A 220 -20.81 -0.76 -11.54
C PRO A 220 -20.21 -1.28 -10.22
N ASP A 221 -19.07 -1.96 -10.26
CA ASP A 221 -18.63 -2.83 -9.16
C ASP A 221 -17.96 -2.07 -7.99
N PHE A 222 -17.45 -0.87 -8.21
CA PHE A 222 -16.73 -0.06 -7.23
C PHE A 222 -17.44 1.25 -6.90
N VAL A 223 -18.75 1.29 -7.11
CA VAL A 223 -19.59 2.42 -6.67
C VAL A 223 -19.65 2.44 -5.14
N LEU A 224 -19.12 3.51 -4.54
CA LEU A 224 -19.10 3.70 -3.09
C LEU A 224 -20.44 4.26 -2.60
N THR A 225 -20.90 3.75 -1.47
CA THR A 225 -22.14 4.18 -0.81
C THR A 225 -21.90 4.38 0.68
N SER A 226 -22.52 5.40 1.25
CA SER A 226 -22.65 5.61 2.70
C SER A 226 -24.12 5.67 3.09
N ASP A 227 -24.39 6.05 4.34
CA ASP A 227 -25.77 6.26 4.81
C ASP A 227 -26.44 7.49 4.16
N ALA A 228 -25.64 8.43 3.64
CA ALA A 228 -26.13 9.61 2.94
C ALA A 228 -26.52 9.33 1.47
N GLY A 229 -26.02 8.24 0.90
CA GLY A 229 -26.31 7.85 -0.49
C GLY A 229 -25.09 7.34 -1.24
N GLU A 230 -25.20 7.35 -2.56
CA GLU A 230 -24.13 7.00 -3.48
C GLU A 230 -23.16 8.18 -3.65
N TYR A 231 -21.87 7.90 -3.65
CA TYR A 231 -20.84 8.89 -3.96
C TYR A 231 -20.86 9.22 -5.45
N GLU A 232 -20.63 10.49 -5.78
CA GLU A 232 -20.54 10.97 -7.15
C GLU A 232 -19.23 10.51 -7.83
N SER A 233 -19.19 10.57 -9.16
CA SER A 233 -17.98 10.26 -9.91
C SER A 233 -16.86 11.26 -9.64
N LEU A 234 -15.62 10.79 -9.70
CA LEU A 234 -14.43 11.66 -9.73
C LEU A 234 -14.36 12.54 -10.98
N PHE A 235 -14.98 12.14 -12.09
CA PHE A 235 -14.99 12.95 -13.30
C PHE A 235 -15.88 14.18 -13.12
N GLY A 236 -15.25 15.30 -12.81
CA GLY A 236 -15.92 16.59 -12.66
C GLY A 236 -16.33 17.21 -14.00
N PRO A 237 -17.40 18.03 -14.02
CA PRO A 237 -17.93 18.62 -15.24
C PRO A 237 -17.13 19.85 -15.73
N TRP A 238 -16.09 20.24 -15.01
CA TRP A 238 -15.40 21.51 -15.24
C TRP A 238 -14.39 21.42 -16.38
N LEU A 239 -14.26 22.52 -17.13
CA LEU A 239 -13.21 22.70 -18.15
C LEU A 239 -12.09 23.58 -17.58
N PRO A 240 -10.83 23.44 -18.04
CA PRO A 240 -9.71 24.29 -17.62
C PRO A 240 -10.02 25.80 -17.66
N SER A 241 -10.78 26.25 -18.66
CA SER A 241 -11.17 27.66 -18.84
C SER A 241 -12.03 28.24 -17.70
N ARG A 242 -12.59 27.38 -16.84
CA ARG A 242 -13.29 27.77 -15.61
C ARG A 242 -12.31 28.25 -14.53
N ASN A 243 -11.05 27.82 -14.56
CA ASN A 243 -10.02 28.32 -13.66
C ASN A 243 -9.44 29.64 -14.21
N PRO A 244 -9.61 30.79 -13.53
CA PRO A 244 -9.10 32.06 -14.00
C PRO A 244 -7.56 32.12 -14.10
N ALA A 245 -6.84 31.29 -13.35
CA ALA A 245 -5.38 31.24 -13.36
C ALA A 245 -4.80 30.62 -14.64
N TRP A 246 -5.62 29.86 -15.40
CA TRP A 246 -5.19 29.13 -16.59
C TRP A 246 -5.63 29.80 -17.91
N ARG A 247 -5.92 31.10 -17.86
CA ARG A 247 -6.37 31.90 -19.00
C ARG A 247 -5.24 32.66 -19.69
#